data_AF-A0A7C5TUK9-F1
#
_entry.id   AF-A0A7C5TUK9-F1
#
_cell.length_a   1.000
_cell.length_b   1.000
_cell.length_c   1.000
_cell.angle_alpha   90.00
_cell.angle_beta   90.00
_cell.angle_gamma   90.00
#
_symmetry.space_group_name_H-M   'P 1'
#
loop_
_entity.id
_entity.type
_entity.pdbx_description
1 polymer ?
#
loop_
_entity_poly.entity_id
_entity_poly.type
_entity_poly.pdbx_seq_one_letter_code
_entity_poly.pdbx_strand_id
1 'polypeptide(L)'
;MDDLLNFYLSTEYATKTLKGLNDALRRFNNVIEVAGGYSLSTTEEAKGVIRLYQDYIQPREQDLQQALVSHTIQADYSKAFRDRIVVSAEDFLIFDYVVDAGLTTTIDGRVIVGEGMPDGSTDDTLNSIHRSNRVVSDADWLEGTESNDLMLGESGDDVLIAGGGDDVLIGGDGDDTLDGEVGNDVYVIHPDEGDDTILDADGQGVIRLEAATLSGVNRPSVIRKGRTTWQTQVNGKTLYYRLISGDLTNGARLEISGPALGGGSVTLDDFKNGDLGITLDTSGLIELVAGTGANPIDSPDYQPQGGQTRLTEGGARLFTVYLNAPAEAGDRIRLGVDQLAGALRVITGDTIRSFGNGTIELDLQPGQSAITFALWDKAPIDASRTLTLTASLLRQGADPAAAPRIDYTIELEDLQDPATASGPTGNTILGDQEPLRDANGHIVHDAWGNIIPVGGAPGRADTIYDTPLADLIQAGGGDDLVRLFRGGEDVVDGGAGDDTLIGAILRLSGLASMAA
;
A
#
# COMPACT_ATOMS: atom_id res chain seq x y z
N MET A 1 -54.13 31.59 0.70
CA MET A 1 -52.71 31.95 0.75
C MET A 1 -52.47 33.21 -0.06
N ASP A 2 -53.03 33.34 -1.28
CA ASP A 2 -52.98 34.56 -2.10
C ASP A 2 -53.61 35.78 -1.40
N ASP A 3 -54.82 35.65 -0.86
CA ASP A 3 -55.47 36.72 -0.08
C ASP A 3 -54.68 37.13 1.17
N LEU A 4 -53.87 36.21 1.70
CA LEU A 4 -53.13 36.38 2.94
C LEU A 4 -51.81 37.11 2.68
N LEU A 5 -51.11 36.72 1.61
CA LEU A 5 -49.91 37.40 1.11
C LEU A 5 -50.27 38.82 0.66
N ASN A 6 -51.39 38.98 -0.05
CA ASN A 6 -51.91 40.27 -0.48
C ASN A 6 -52.33 41.16 0.70
N PHE A 7 -53.02 40.61 1.71
CA PHE A 7 -53.36 41.35 2.94
C PHE A 7 -52.09 41.78 3.71
N TYR A 8 -51.07 40.93 3.75
CA TYR A 8 -49.82 41.23 4.44
C TYR A 8 -49.01 42.33 3.73
N LEU A 9 -48.85 42.20 2.42
CA LEU A 9 -48.08 43.11 1.55
C LEU A 9 -48.77 44.46 1.32
N SER A 10 -50.10 44.53 1.46
CA SER A 10 -50.86 45.79 1.38
C SER A 10 -50.82 46.61 2.68
N THR A 11 -50.27 46.06 3.77
CA THR A 11 -50.10 46.80 5.02
C THR A 11 -48.70 47.42 5.09
N GLU A 12 -48.55 48.52 5.84
CA GLU A 12 -47.29 49.26 6.10
C GLU A 12 -46.11 48.40 6.63
N TYR A 13 -46.36 47.11 6.91
CA TYR A 13 -45.44 46.13 7.48
C TYR A 13 -44.37 45.61 6.51
N ALA A 14 -44.55 45.77 5.19
CA ALA A 14 -43.52 45.45 4.19
C ALA A 14 -42.23 46.29 4.34
N THR A 15 -42.27 47.38 5.12
CA THR A 15 -41.13 48.28 5.35
C THR A 15 -40.33 47.95 6.63
N LYS A 16 -40.73 46.95 7.42
CA LYS A 16 -40.04 46.61 8.67
C LYS A 16 -38.79 45.75 8.40
N THR A 17 -37.75 45.94 9.22
CA THR A 17 -36.54 45.11 9.27
C THR A 17 -36.86 43.61 9.30
N LEU A 18 -36.00 42.75 8.75
CA LEU A 18 -36.09 41.27 8.66
C LEU A 18 -36.84 40.58 9.82
N LYS A 19 -36.58 41.01 11.07
CA LYS A 19 -37.25 40.50 12.28
C LYS A 19 -38.78 40.65 12.28
N GLY A 20 -39.32 41.71 11.69
CA GLY A 20 -40.76 41.99 11.64
C GLY A 20 -41.51 41.36 10.47
N LEU A 21 -40.78 41.00 9.39
CA LEU A 21 -41.37 40.38 8.20
C LEU A 21 -41.78 38.92 8.50
N ASN A 22 -40.85 38.19 9.09
CA ASN A 22 -41.03 36.77 9.37
C ASN A 22 -41.99 36.52 10.54
N ASP A 23 -42.00 37.37 11.56
CA ASP A 23 -42.90 37.27 12.73
C ASP A 23 -44.40 37.35 12.41
N ALA A 24 -44.77 37.87 11.24
CA ALA A 24 -46.16 37.98 10.81
C ALA A 24 -46.61 36.82 9.90
N LEU A 25 -45.72 36.32 9.03
CA LEU A 25 -45.92 35.06 8.31
C LEU A 25 -46.03 33.88 9.30
N ARG A 26 -45.28 33.93 10.41
CA ARG A 26 -45.26 32.95 11.52
C ARG A 26 -46.55 32.84 12.33
N ARG A 27 -47.36 33.90 12.41
CA ARG A 27 -48.56 33.93 13.29
C ARG A 27 -49.78 33.23 12.69
N PHE A 28 -49.74 32.80 11.43
CA PHE A 28 -50.95 32.50 10.67
C PHE A 28 -51.31 31.03 10.49
N ASN A 29 -50.58 30.09 11.08
CA ASN A 29 -51.13 28.75 11.31
C ASN A 29 -50.36 28.00 12.40
N ASN A 30 -51.09 27.36 13.32
CA ASN A 30 -50.65 26.55 14.45
C ASN A 30 -49.80 25.30 14.06
N VAL A 31 -48.75 25.45 13.25
CA VAL A 31 -47.91 24.34 12.75
C VAL A 31 -46.49 24.38 13.33
N ILE A 32 -46.01 25.52 13.86
CA ILE A 32 -44.68 25.59 14.49
C ILE A 32 -44.80 26.35 15.81
N GLU A 33 -44.52 25.65 16.91
CA GLU A 33 -44.43 26.24 18.24
C GLU A 33 -43.00 26.74 18.49
N VAL A 34 -42.90 27.76 19.33
CA VAL A 34 -41.72 28.29 20.05
C VAL A 34 -41.07 29.58 19.51
N ALA A 35 -40.68 30.40 20.49
CA ALA A 35 -40.50 31.83 20.51
C ALA A 35 -39.06 32.30 20.23
N GLY A 36 -38.95 33.40 19.47
CA GLY A 36 -37.80 34.32 19.50
C GLY A 36 -36.91 34.30 18.26
N GLY A 37 -36.89 35.41 17.50
CA GLY A 37 -35.94 35.64 16.39
C GLY A 37 -36.13 34.71 15.19
N TYR A 38 -35.68 35.08 14.00
CA TYR A 38 -35.61 34.15 12.86
C TYR A 38 -34.21 33.58 12.80
N SER A 39 -34.07 32.35 13.28
CA SER A 39 -32.98 31.44 12.99
C SER A 39 -33.64 30.17 12.42
N LEU A 40 -33.18 29.70 11.27
CA LEU A 40 -33.44 28.33 10.86
C LEU A 40 -32.76 27.42 11.88
N SER A 41 -33.47 26.41 12.37
CA SER A 41 -32.98 25.56 13.45
C SER A 41 -32.96 24.07 13.11
N THR A 42 -33.58 23.68 11.99
CA THR A 42 -33.63 22.30 11.52
C THR A 42 -33.65 22.20 9.99
N THR A 43 -33.13 21.11 9.45
CA THR A 43 -33.12 20.77 8.01
C THR A 43 -34.52 20.80 7.41
N GLU A 44 -35.53 20.32 8.15
CA GLU A 44 -36.91 20.27 7.67
C GLU A 44 -37.57 21.64 7.59
N GLU A 45 -37.18 22.59 8.45
CA GLU A 45 -37.61 23.99 8.33
C GLU A 45 -37.06 24.62 7.05
N ALA A 46 -35.78 24.42 6.75
CA ALA A 46 -35.15 24.96 5.56
C ALA A 46 -35.71 24.34 4.25
N LYS A 47 -35.90 23.01 4.20
CA LYS A 47 -36.62 22.34 3.09
C LYS A 47 -38.05 22.85 2.94
N GLY A 48 -38.71 23.20 4.03
CA GLY A 48 -40.06 23.78 4.03
C GLY A 48 -40.09 25.16 3.37
N VAL A 49 -39.10 26.02 3.64
CA VAL A 49 -38.96 27.36 3.05
C VAL A 49 -38.73 27.28 1.54
N ILE A 50 -37.83 26.38 1.09
CA ILE A 50 -37.54 26.19 -0.33
C ILE A 50 -38.79 25.70 -1.09
N ARG A 51 -39.50 24.70 -0.55
CA ARG A 51 -40.75 24.21 -1.15
C ARG A 51 -41.82 25.30 -1.25
N LEU A 52 -41.96 26.15 -0.23
CA LEU A 52 -42.89 27.28 -0.27
C LEU A 52 -42.55 28.25 -1.40
N TYR A 53 -41.26 28.55 -1.62
CA TYR A 53 -40.86 29.42 -2.71
C TYR A 53 -41.15 28.79 -4.08
N GLN A 54 -40.66 27.58 -4.30
CA GLN A 54 -40.74 26.87 -5.59
C GLN A 54 -42.19 26.51 -5.99
N ASP A 55 -42.97 25.97 -5.05
CA ASP A 55 -44.29 25.44 -5.36
C ASP A 55 -45.37 26.52 -5.38
N TYR A 56 -45.11 27.68 -4.77
CA TYR A 56 -46.14 28.68 -4.50
C TYR A 56 -45.78 30.11 -4.92
N ILE A 57 -44.60 30.63 -4.56
CA ILE A 57 -44.22 32.03 -4.81
C ILE A 57 -43.73 32.22 -6.24
N GLN A 58 -42.76 31.40 -6.68
CA GLN A 58 -42.15 31.48 -8.00
C GLN A 58 -43.18 31.34 -9.15
N PRO A 59 -44.12 30.38 -9.14
CA PRO A 59 -45.08 30.22 -10.24
C PRO A 59 -46.08 31.39 -10.37
N ARG A 60 -46.14 32.28 -9.37
CA ARG A 60 -47.11 33.39 -9.26
C ARG A 60 -46.45 34.76 -9.16
N GLU A 61 -45.15 34.82 -9.41
CA GLU A 61 -44.33 36.01 -9.27
C GLU A 61 -44.90 37.20 -10.07
N GLN A 62 -45.33 36.97 -11.31
CA GLN A 62 -45.95 38.01 -12.15
C GLN A 62 -47.29 38.51 -11.60
N ASP A 63 -48.13 37.62 -11.07
CA ASP A 63 -49.44 37.98 -10.49
C ASP A 63 -49.25 38.78 -9.19
N LEU A 64 -48.26 38.39 -8.39
CA LEU A 64 -47.90 39.07 -7.15
C LEU A 64 -47.27 40.45 -7.43
N GLN A 65 -46.37 40.55 -8.40
CA GLN A 65 -45.79 41.82 -8.85
C GLN A 65 -46.87 42.79 -9.35
N GLN A 66 -47.83 42.32 -10.16
CA GLN A 66 -48.94 43.17 -10.62
C GLN A 66 -49.85 43.64 -9.47
N ALA A 67 -50.11 42.79 -8.47
CA ALA A 67 -50.85 43.18 -7.27
C ALA A 67 -50.11 44.27 -6.46
N LEU A 68 -48.79 44.19 -6.37
CA LEU A 68 -47.91 45.15 -5.67
C LEU A 68 -47.79 46.52 -6.38
N VAL A 69 -47.73 46.52 -7.72
CA VAL A 69 -47.66 47.77 -8.53
C VAL A 69 -48.87 48.68 -8.27
N SER A 70 -50.03 48.12 -7.92
CA SER A 70 -51.22 48.89 -7.56
C SER A 70 -51.13 49.64 -6.21
N HIS A 71 -50.11 49.35 -5.38
CA HIS A 71 -49.96 49.86 -4.01
C HIS A 71 -48.74 50.77 -3.79
N THR A 72 -48.14 51.35 -4.84
CA THR A 72 -47.03 52.33 -4.73
C THR A 72 -45.75 51.76 -4.08
N ILE A 73 -45.53 50.45 -4.10
CA ILE A 73 -44.28 49.82 -3.67
C ILE A 73 -43.63 49.19 -4.90
N GLN A 74 -42.61 49.87 -5.41
CA GLN A 74 -41.87 49.48 -6.62
C GLN A 74 -40.59 48.73 -6.21
N ALA A 75 -40.75 47.62 -5.51
CA ALA A 75 -39.63 46.73 -5.18
C ALA A 75 -39.97 45.31 -5.59
N ASP A 76 -39.02 44.66 -6.24
CA ASP A 76 -39.14 43.32 -6.77
C ASP A 76 -39.17 42.30 -5.61
N TYR A 77 -40.36 42.05 -5.07
CA TYR A 77 -40.57 41.30 -3.83
C TYR A 77 -40.01 39.88 -3.89
N SER A 78 -40.21 39.20 -5.02
CA SER A 78 -39.67 37.87 -5.28
C SER A 78 -38.16 37.86 -5.18
N LYS A 79 -37.49 38.85 -5.76
CA LYS A 79 -36.04 39.05 -5.63
C LYS A 79 -35.65 39.25 -4.16
N ALA A 80 -36.32 40.13 -3.42
CA ALA A 80 -35.99 40.36 -2.01
C ALA A 80 -36.29 39.16 -1.09
N PHE A 81 -37.30 38.34 -1.41
CA PHE A 81 -37.62 37.10 -0.70
C PHE A 81 -36.59 36.01 -1.02
N ARG A 82 -36.23 35.85 -2.30
CA ARG A 82 -35.18 34.95 -2.77
C ARG A 82 -33.85 35.28 -2.08
N ASP A 83 -33.36 36.50 -2.27
CA ASP A 83 -32.04 36.97 -1.81
C ASP A 83 -31.86 36.91 -0.28
N ARG A 84 -32.95 36.87 0.51
CA ARG A 84 -32.86 36.99 1.98
C ARG A 84 -33.41 35.81 2.76
N ILE A 85 -34.33 35.03 2.19
CA ILE A 85 -35.03 33.96 2.91
C ILE A 85 -34.74 32.61 2.27
N VAL A 86 -34.73 32.53 0.93
CA VAL A 86 -34.42 31.27 0.22
C VAL A 86 -32.93 30.99 0.31
N VAL A 87 -32.07 31.98 0.00
CA VAL A 87 -30.61 31.85 0.14
C VAL A 87 -30.22 31.46 1.57
N SER A 88 -30.81 32.10 2.59
CA SER A 88 -30.54 31.73 3.99
C SER A 88 -30.97 30.30 4.34
N ALA A 89 -31.99 29.75 3.66
CA ALA A 89 -32.41 28.36 3.84
C ALA A 89 -31.51 27.38 3.09
N GLU A 90 -31.00 27.78 1.94
CA GLU A 90 -29.99 27.04 1.18
C GLU A 90 -28.67 27.00 1.95
N ASP A 91 -28.17 28.14 2.44
CA ASP A 91 -27.00 28.23 3.32
C ASP A 91 -27.15 27.34 4.56
N PHE A 92 -28.35 27.28 5.15
CA PHE A 92 -28.60 26.42 6.30
C PHE A 92 -28.53 24.93 5.94
N LEU A 93 -29.10 24.51 4.80
CA LEU A 93 -29.04 23.11 4.36
C LEU A 93 -27.63 22.69 3.97
N ILE A 94 -26.90 23.61 3.36
CA ILE A 94 -25.50 23.44 2.98
C ILE A 94 -24.63 23.36 4.24
N PHE A 95 -24.84 24.25 5.22
CA PHE A 95 -24.16 24.18 6.52
C PHE A 95 -24.49 22.90 7.29
N ASP A 96 -25.76 22.47 7.29
CA ASP A 96 -26.19 21.20 7.91
C ASP A 96 -25.52 20.00 7.20
N TYR A 97 -25.38 20.04 5.88
CA TYR A 97 -24.63 19.04 5.10
C TYR A 97 -23.12 19.03 5.46
N VAL A 98 -22.50 20.19 5.56
CA VAL A 98 -21.08 20.35 5.96
C VAL A 98 -20.84 19.87 7.39
N VAL A 99 -21.75 20.21 8.32
CA VAL A 99 -21.70 19.77 9.72
C VAL A 99 -21.96 18.27 9.87
N ASP A 100 -22.93 17.70 9.13
CA ASP A 100 -23.19 16.24 9.13
C ASP A 100 -22.02 15.47 8.49
N ALA A 101 -21.31 16.05 7.52
CA ALA A 101 -20.05 15.54 6.99
C ALA A 101 -18.88 15.63 8.00
N GLY A 102 -19.09 16.27 9.15
CA GLY A 102 -18.11 16.42 10.22
C GLY A 102 -16.99 17.40 9.87
N LEU A 103 -17.26 18.38 8.99
CA LEU A 103 -16.35 19.46 8.63
C LEU A 103 -16.46 20.54 9.71
N THR A 104 -15.34 20.83 10.40
CA THR A 104 -15.32 21.74 11.57
C THR A 104 -14.97 23.19 11.21
N THR A 105 -14.82 23.49 9.93
CA THR A 105 -14.36 24.80 9.46
C THR A 105 -15.44 25.86 9.68
N THR A 106 -15.04 27.01 10.23
CA THR A 106 -15.95 28.15 10.36
C THR A 106 -15.98 28.84 9.00
N ILE A 107 -17.09 28.74 8.28
CA ILE A 107 -17.31 29.47 7.03
C ILE A 107 -17.64 30.92 7.39
N ASP A 108 -16.70 31.84 7.16
CA ASP A 108 -16.87 33.28 7.36
C ASP A 108 -16.76 34.10 6.06
N GLY A 109 -16.48 33.42 4.95
CA GLY A 109 -16.60 33.87 3.57
C GLY A 109 -17.98 33.61 2.95
N ARG A 110 -17.97 33.19 1.68
CA ARG A 110 -19.10 32.95 0.78
C ARG A 110 -19.40 31.45 0.64
N VAL A 111 -20.66 31.19 0.31
CA VAL A 111 -21.08 29.93 -0.32
C VAL A 111 -21.16 30.19 -1.82
N ILE A 112 -20.39 29.44 -2.60
CA ILE A 112 -20.25 29.58 -4.06
C ILE A 112 -20.72 28.28 -4.69
N VAL A 113 -21.64 28.38 -5.64
CA VAL A 113 -22.28 27.23 -6.29
C VAL A 113 -22.20 27.44 -7.80
N GLY A 114 -21.82 26.39 -8.53
CA GLY A 114 -21.88 26.31 -9.98
C GLY A 114 -23.34 26.30 -10.44
N GLU A 115 -23.75 27.33 -11.18
CA GLU A 115 -25.12 27.43 -11.69
C GLU A 115 -25.16 28.12 -13.06
N GLY A 116 -24.94 27.33 -14.12
CA GLY A 116 -25.13 27.79 -15.49
C GLY A 116 -26.50 28.45 -15.71
N MET A 117 -26.51 29.73 -16.11
CA MET A 117 -27.73 30.38 -16.59
C MET A 117 -28.20 29.70 -17.90
N PRO A 118 -29.51 29.47 -18.11
CA PRO A 118 -30.06 28.83 -19.32
C PRO A 118 -29.73 29.54 -20.66
N ASP A 119 -29.11 30.71 -20.63
CA ASP A 119 -28.79 31.56 -21.77
C ASP A 119 -27.30 31.58 -22.18
N GLY A 120 -26.44 30.83 -21.49
CA GLY A 120 -25.01 30.71 -21.81
C GLY A 120 -24.19 31.96 -21.47
N SER A 121 -24.63 32.75 -20.47
CA SER A 121 -23.80 33.80 -19.87
C SER A 121 -22.93 33.26 -18.74
N THR A 122 -21.67 33.68 -18.70
CA THR A 122 -20.62 33.23 -17.75
C THR A 122 -20.47 34.19 -16.56
N ASP A 123 -21.57 34.60 -15.94
CA ASP A 123 -21.51 35.53 -14.79
C ASP A 123 -21.85 34.78 -13.49
N ASP A 124 -20.91 33.93 -13.05
CA ASP A 124 -21.02 33.11 -11.84
C ASP A 124 -20.59 33.85 -10.57
N THR A 125 -20.47 35.18 -10.64
CA THR A 125 -20.31 36.00 -9.43
C THR A 125 -21.68 36.50 -8.94
N LEU A 126 -22.30 35.69 -8.08
CA LEU A 126 -23.46 35.96 -7.21
C LEU A 126 -24.90 35.67 -7.73
N ASN A 127 -25.58 34.83 -6.93
CA ASN A 127 -27.01 34.85 -6.60
C ASN A 127 -28.03 34.25 -7.59
N SER A 128 -27.75 33.12 -8.25
CA SER A 128 -28.82 32.54 -9.08
C SER A 128 -28.83 31.03 -9.34
N ILE A 129 -28.91 30.17 -8.31
CA ILE A 129 -29.27 28.77 -8.57
C ILE A 129 -30.70 28.69 -9.16
N HIS A 130 -30.79 28.39 -10.45
CA HIS A 130 -32.02 28.00 -11.16
C HIS A 130 -32.09 26.47 -11.23
N ARG A 131 -32.49 25.79 -10.15
CA ARG A 131 -32.79 24.34 -10.22
C ARG A 131 -34.11 24.09 -10.93
N SER A 132 -34.10 24.19 -12.27
CA SER A 132 -35.21 23.78 -13.12
C SER A 132 -34.72 22.81 -14.17
N ASN A 133 -34.57 21.55 -13.74
CA ASN A 133 -34.74 20.35 -14.56
C ASN A 133 -34.20 20.46 -16.00
N ARG A 134 -32.87 20.42 -16.16
CA ARG A 134 -32.26 19.93 -17.39
C ARG A 134 -30.81 19.51 -17.17
N VAL A 135 -30.54 18.28 -17.60
CA VAL A 135 -29.20 17.72 -17.85
C VAL A 135 -28.39 18.69 -18.73
N VAL A 136 -27.30 19.19 -18.16
CA VAL A 136 -26.11 19.82 -18.74
C VAL A 136 -25.14 19.87 -17.53
N SER A 137 -24.05 19.13 -17.38
CA SER A 137 -22.81 19.04 -18.19
C SER A 137 -22.21 20.40 -18.55
N ASP A 138 -22.45 21.41 -17.72
CA ASP A 138 -21.86 22.73 -17.90
C ASP A 138 -20.63 22.77 -16.99
N ALA A 139 -19.46 22.99 -17.61
CA ALA A 139 -18.21 23.21 -16.91
C ALA A 139 -18.19 24.64 -16.36
N ASP A 140 -18.07 24.79 -15.05
CA ASP A 140 -18.10 26.05 -14.34
C ASP A 140 -16.69 26.52 -13.94
N TRP A 141 -16.54 27.84 -13.79
CA TRP A 141 -15.32 28.45 -13.25
C TRP A 141 -15.67 29.27 -12.02
N LEU A 142 -15.29 28.77 -10.84
CA LEU A 142 -15.61 29.33 -9.55
C LEU A 142 -14.36 29.91 -8.88
N GLU A 143 -14.46 31.15 -8.40
CA GLU A 143 -13.37 31.85 -7.71
C GLU A 143 -13.86 32.31 -6.34
N GLY A 144 -13.16 31.87 -5.30
CA GLY A 144 -13.36 32.22 -3.90
C GLY A 144 -12.75 33.56 -3.53
N THR A 145 -12.48 33.73 -2.24
CA THR A 145 -12.12 35.00 -1.64
C THR A 145 -10.82 34.86 -0.82
N GLU A 146 -10.67 35.71 0.21
CA GLU A 146 -9.52 35.67 1.14
C GLU A 146 -10.02 35.29 2.55
N SER A 147 -11.16 34.61 2.61
CA SER A 147 -11.88 34.20 3.81
C SER A 147 -12.40 32.79 3.60
N ASN A 148 -12.81 32.12 4.67
CA ASN A 148 -13.17 30.70 4.59
C ASN A 148 -14.47 30.50 3.79
N ASP A 149 -14.33 30.00 2.58
CA ASP A 149 -15.37 29.79 1.60
C ASP A 149 -15.82 28.32 1.54
N LEU A 150 -17.02 28.13 0.99
CA LEU A 150 -17.53 26.81 0.62
C LEU A 150 -17.91 26.83 -0.85
N MET A 151 -17.30 25.94 -1.63
CA MET A 151 -17.41 25.89 -3.08
C MET A 151 -18.00 24.55 -3.53
N LEU A 152 -18.99 24.61 -4.41
CA LEU A 152 -19.77 23.48 -4.92
C LEU A 152 -19.84 23.58 -6.46
N GLY A 153 -19.16 22.70 -7.21
CA GLY A 153 -19.20 22.69 -8.69
C GLY A 153 -20.50 22.11 -9.27
N GLU A 154 -21.09 21.14 -8.57
CA GLU A 154 -22.29 20.40 -8.98
C GLU A 154 -22.02 19.33 -10.06
N SER A 155 -22.28 19.59 -11.34
CA SER A 155 -22.13 18.57 -12.39
C SER A 155 -21.56 19.18 -13.66
N GLY A 156 -20.43 18.68 -14.12
CA GLY A 156 -19.60 19.37 -15.12
C GLY A 156 -18.14 19.07 -14.85
N ASP A 157 -17.27 19.46 -15.80
CA ASP A 157 -15.83 19.43 -15.56
C ASP A 157 -15.43 20.82 -15.05
N ASP A 158 -15.49 21.04 -13.74
CA ASP A 158 -15.45 22.36 -13.12
C ASP A 158 -14.03 22.79 -12.72
N VAL A 159 -13.82 24.09 -12.56
CA VAL A 159 -12.59 24.68 -12.00
C VAL A 159 -12.95 25.52 -10.79
N LEU A 160 -12.53 25.08 -9.60
CA LEU A 160 -12.74 25.78 -8.34
C LEU A 160 -11.40 26.30 -7.82
N ILE A 161 -11.26 27.62 -7.67
CA ILE A 161 -10.09 28.28 -7.09
C ILE A 161 -10.53 28.99 -5.82
N ALA A 162 -10.15 28.49 -4.65
CA ALA A 162 -10.70 28.96 -3.38
C ALA A 162 -10.08 30.28 -2.87
N GLY A 163 -8.80 30.49 -3.15
CA GLY A 163 -8.11 31.71 -2.78
C GLY A 163 -7.42 31.58 -1.42
N GLY A 164 -7.59 32.56 -0.54
CA GLY A 164 -7.01 32.50 0.80
C GLY A 164 -8.08 32.13 1.82
N GLY A 165 -7.72 31.39 2.86
CA GLY A 165 -8.69 30.98 3.90
C GLY A 165 -8.60 29.49 4.15
N ASP A 166 -9.31 29.00 5.17
CA ASP A 166 -9.52 27.56 5.32
C ASP A 166 -10.84 27.22 4.59
N ASP A 167 -10.75 26.69 3.37
CA ASP A 167 -11.88 26.53 2.47
C ASP A 167 -12.42 25.10 2.43
N VAL A 168 -13.62 24.93 1.88
CA VAL A 168 -14.21 23.61 1.60
C VAL A 168 -14.56 23.54 0.11
N LEU A 169 -13.92 22.62 -0.61
CA LEU A 169 -14.12 22.44 -2.05
C LEU A 169 -14.80 21.10 -2.33
N ILE A 170 -15.89 21.14 -3.07
CA ILE A 170 -16.61 19.97 -3.58
C ILE A 170 -16.84 20.19 -5.07
N GLY A 171 -16.15 19.41 -5.92
CA GLY A 171 -16.32 19.48 -7.38
C GLY A 171 -17.70 18.98 -7.76
N GLY A 172 -17.91 17.67 -7.66
CA GLY A 172 -19.19 17.03 -7.90
C GLY A 172 -19.06 16.02 -9.04
N ASP A 173 -20.12 15.82 -9.83
CA ASP A 173 -20.08 14.85 -10.92
C ASP A 173 -19.31 15.43 -12.14
N GLY A 174 -18.13 14.91 -12.46
CA GLY A 174 -17.33 15.24 -13.65
C GLY A 174 -15.83 15.24 -13.34
N ASP A 175 -15.00 15.62 -14.31
CA ASP A 175 -13.54 15.65 -14.12
C ASP A 175 -13.10 17.06 -13.65
N ASP A 176 -13.06 17.28 -12.32
CA ASP A 176 -12.91 18.62 -11.75
C ASP A 176 -11.45 19.02 -11.47
N THR A 177 -11.18 20.33 -11.42
CA THR A 177 -9.93 20.92 -10.93
C THR A 177 -10.20 21.75 -9.68
N LEU A 178 -9.66 21.31 -8.54
CA LEU A 178 -9.84 21.93 -7.24
C LEU A 178 -8.52 22.54 -6.75
N ASP A 179 -8.43 23.86 -6.68
CA ASP A 179 -7.26 24.60 -6.21
C ASP A 179 -7.58 25.33 -4.91
N GLY A 180 -7.10 24.81 -3.78
CA GLY A 180 -7.30 25.42 -2.47
C GLY A 180 -6.40 26.63 -2.21
N GLU A 181 -5.35 26.82 -3.02
CA GLU A 181 -4.39 27.91 -2.85
C GLU A 181 -3.77 27.93 -1.42
N VAL A 182 -4.12 28.88 -0.54
CA VAL A 182 -3.46 29.06 0.77
C VAL A 182 -4.44 28.92 1.93
N GLY A 183 -4.24 27.87 2.72
CA GLY A 183 -4.85 27.68 4.04
C GLY A 183 -5.09 26.21 4.34
N ASN A 184 -5.83 25.90 5.41
CA ASN A 184 -6.13 24.51 5.76
C ASN A 184 -7.42 24.05 5.07
N ASP A 185 -7.31 23.75 3.79
CA ASP A 185 -8.48 23.45 2.96
C ASP A 185 -8.99 22.02 3.14
N VAL A 186 -10.25 21.82 2.80
CA VAL A 186 -10.89 20.52 2.82
C VAL A 186 -11.51 20.19 1.48
N TYR A 187 -10.89 19.23 0.79
CA TYR A 187 -11.40 18.69 -0.47
C TYR A 187 -12.31 17.50 -0.18
N VAL A 188 -13.58 17.60 -0.55
CA VAL A 188 -14.58 16.54 -0.33
C VAL A 188 -14.80 15.79 -1.63
N ILE A 189 -14.56 14.49 -1.57
CA ILE A 189 -14.62 13.56 -2.69
C ILE A 189 -15.69 12.51 -2.42
N HIS A 190 -16.51 12.21 -3.43
CA HIS A 190 -17.54 11.19 -3.44
C HIS A 190 -17.22 10.04 -4.40
N PRO A 191 -17.72 8.82 -4.13
CA PRO A 191 -17.54 7.71 -5.06
C PRO A 191 -18.29 7.96 -6.39
N ASP A 192 -17.67 7.56 -7.50
CA ASP A 192 -18.22 7.65 -8.86
C ASP A 192 -18.45 9.08 -9.38
N GLU A 193 -17.75 10.08 -8.83
CA GLU A 193 -17.90 11.49 -9.24
C GLU A 193 -17.06 11.86 -10.48
N GLY A 194 -15.81 11.37 -10.60
CA GLY A 194 -15.02 11.51 -11.82
C GLY A 194 -13.51 11.34 -11.61
N ASP A 195 -12.70 11.85 -12.55
CA ASP A 195 -11.24 11.91 -12.44
C ASP A 195 -10.76 13.33 -12.07
N ASP A 196 -10.72 13.65 -10.78
CA ASP A 196 -10.42 14.99 -10.28
C ASP A 196 -8.93 15.28 -10.18
N THR A 197 -8.58 16.56 -10.22
CA THR A 197 -7.23 17.08 -9.96
C THR A 197 -7.25 18.10 -8.82
N ILE A 198 -6.43 17.85 -7.81
CA ILE A 198 -6.24 18.75 -6.66
C ILE A 198 -4.88 19.43 -6.77
N LEU A 199 -4.89 20.75 -6.60
CA LEU A 199 -3.72 21.59 -6.41
C LEU A 199 -3.83 22.26 -5.05
N ASP A 200 -2.72 22.27 -4.33
CA ASP A 200 -2.64 22.91 -3.02
C ASP A 200 -1.26 23.55 -2.88
N ALA A 201 -1.22 24.88 -2.78
CA ALA A 201 0.03 25.62 -2.94
C ALA A 201 0.94 25.49 -1.72
N ASP A 202 0.38 25.26 -0.54
CA ASP A 202 1.13 25.20 0.72
C ASP A 202 1.10 23.81 1.40
N GLY A 203 0.30 22.89 0.87
CA GLY A 203 0.18 21.50 1.29
C GLY A 203 -0.59 21.32 2.61
N GLN A 204 -1.25 22.36 3.12
CA GLN A 204 -2.04 22.28 4.35
C GLN A 204 -3.46 21.77 4.07
N GLY A 205 -4.19 21.39 5.12
CA GLY A 205 -5.54 20.83 4.94
C GLY A 205 -5.59 19.32 4.77
N VAL A 206 -6.70 18.81 4.21
CA VAL A 206 -7.00 17.38 4.11
C VAL A 206 -7.92 17.04 2.94
N ILE A 207 -7.86 15.79 2.47
CA ILE A 207 -8.86 15.20 1.56
C ILE A 207 -9.80 14.31 2.36
N ARG A 208 -11.10 14.41 2.10
CA ARG A 208 -12.14 13.58 2.71
C ARG A 208 -12.87 12.78 1.65
N LEU A 209 -12.89 11.46 1.83
CA LEU A 209 -13.74 10.56 1.07
C LEU A 209 -14.94 10.20 1.94
N GLU A 210 -16.10 10.75 1.59
CA GLU A 210 -17.30 10.73 2.46
C GLU A 210 -16.96 11.28 3.87
N ALA A 211 -17.27 10.52 4.93
CA ALA A 211 -16.94 10.90 6.31
C ALA A 211 -15.47 10.66 6.70
N ALA A 212 -14.67 9.97 5.86
CA ALA A 212 -13.32 9.53 6.20
C ALA A 212 -12.24 10.48 5.66
N THR A 213 -11.39 10.99 6.55
CA THR A 213 -10.17 11.70 6.14
C THR A 213 -9.17 10.72 5.57
N LEU A 214 -8.69 11.00 4.36
CA LEU A 214 -7.60 10.25 3.77
C LEU A 214 -6.34 10.50 4.59
N SER A 215 -5.66 9.42 4.97
CA SER A 215 -4.36 9.51 5.62
C SER A 215 -3.39 8.56 4.93
N GLY A 216 -2.17 9.07 4.73
CA GLY A 216 -1.04 8.25 4.35
C GLY A 216 -0.43 7.71 5.62
N VAL A 217 -0.82 6.52 6.05
CA VAL A 217 0.02 5.73 6.97
C VAL A 217 -0.14 4.29 6.55
N ASN A 218 0.35 3.92 5.37
CA ASN A 218 0.40 2.51 5.02
C ASN A 218 1.48 2.13 4.01
N ARG A 219 1.81 0.85 4.11
CA ARG A 219 2.91 0.11 3.50
C ARG A 219 3.09 0.42 2.01
N PRO A 220 4.33 0.50 1.50
CA PRO A 220 4.57 0.38 0.08
C PRO A 220 3.91 -0.93 -0.40
N SER A 221 3.27 -0.95 -1.57
CA SER A 221 2.75 -2.18 -2.17
C SER A 221 3.67 -2.70 -3.24
N VAL A 222 4.24 -1.83 -4.10
CA VAL A 222 5.08 -2.23 -5.25
C VAL A 222 5.89 -1.04 -5.79
N ILE A 223 7.10 -1.24 -6.38
CA ILE A 223 7.64 -0.30 -7.39
C ILE A 223 7.80 -1.04 -8.71
N ARG A 224 6.92 -0.75 -9.67
CA ARG A 224 7.05 -1.28 -11.05
C ARG A 224 7.68 -0.23 -11.93
N LYS A 225 8.86 -0.50 -12.51
CA LYS A 225 9.48 0.33 -13.57
C LYS A 225 9.46 1.85 -13.25
N GLY A 226 9.74 2.24 -12.00
CA GLY A 226 9.77 3.64 -11.58
C GLY A 226 8.43 4.23 -11.14
N ARG A 227 7.37 3.43 -10.96
CA ARG A 227 6.11 3.86 -10.34
C ARG A 227 5.92 3.14 -9.01
N THR A 228 5.99 3.89 -7.92
CA THR A 228 5.76 3.40 -6.55
C THR A 228 4.28 3.45 -6.25
N THR A 229 3.75 2.39 -5.66
CA THR A 229 2.36 2.32 -5.20
C THR A 229 2.32 2.04 -3.70
N TRP A 230 1.46 2.72 -2.96
CA TRP A 230 1.09 2.46 -1.57
C TRP A 230 -0.38 2.11 -1.52
N GLN A 231 -0.83 1.43 -0.46
CA GLN A 231 -2.26 1.13 -0.30
C GLN A 231 -2.72 1.42 1.11
N THR A 232 -3.95 1.88 1.30
CA THR A 232 -4.59 2.03 2.61
C THR A 232 -5.99 1.41 2.59
N GLN A 233 -6.65 1.36 3.74
CA GLN A 233 -8.05 0.95 3.86
C GLN A 233 -8.89 2.15 4.27
N VAL A 234 -9.89 2.49 3.46
CA VAL A 234 -10.89 3.53 3.74
C VAL A 234 -12.27 2.89 3.62
N ASN A 235 -13.09 3.01 4.67
CA ASN A 235 -14.44 2.44 4.72
C ASN A 235 -14.50 0.93 4.38
N GLY A 236 -13.44 0.19 4.74
CA GLY A 236 -13.33 -1.26 4.47
C GLY A 236 -13.00 -1.63 3.02
N LYS A 237 -12.64 -0.64 2.20
CA LYS A 237 -12.19 -0.80 0.81
C LYS A 237 -10.73 -0.36 0.67
N THR A 238 -9.99 -1.03 -0.20
CA THR A 238 -8.60 -0.65 -0.50
C THR A 238 -8.58 0.64 -1.33
N LEU A 239 -7.68 1.55 -0.98
CA LEU A 239 -7.33 2.74 -1.76
C LEU A 239 -5.84 2.65 -2.10
N TYR A 240 -5.45 3.02 -3.31
CA TYR A 240 -4.08 2.96 -3.82
C TYR A 240 -3.58 4.36 -4.09
N TYR A 241 -2.38 4.69 -3.60
CA TYR A 241 -1.64 5.89 -3.98
C TYR A 241 -0.55 5.48 -4.96
N ARG A 242 -0.45 6.11 -6.12
CA ARG A 242 0.45 5.73 -7.21
C ARG A 242 1.25 6.94 -7.66
N LEU A 243 2.58 6.86 -7.51
CA LEU A 243 3.50 7.85 -8.04
C LEU A 243 3.50 7.80 -9.57
N ILE A 244 3.06 8.88 -10.21
CA ILE A 244 3.00 9.01 -11.68
C ILE A 244 4.33 9.57 -12.21
N SER A 245 4.81 10.65 -11.60
CA SER A 245 6.05 11.35 -11.94
C SER A 245 6.54 12.20 -10.77
N GLY A 246 7.79 12.68 -10.83
CA GLY A 246 8.40 13.49 -9.77
C GLY A 246 8.90 12.66 -8.59
N ASP A 247 9.10 13.31 -7.45
CA ASP A 247 9.55 12.68 -6.22
C ASP A 247 8.88 13.30 -4.99
N LEU A 248 8.72 12.51 -3.92
CA LEU A 248 7.98 12.92 -2.73
C LEU A 248 8.67 14.02 -1.90
N THR A 249 9.85 14.50 -2.29
CA THR A 249 10.58 15.58 -1.59
C THR A 249 10.45 16.91 -2.35
N ASN A 250 10.55 16.87 -3.68
CA ASN A 250 10.60 18.07 -4.51
C ASN A 250 9.31 18.34 -5.28
N GLY A 251 8.27 17.52 -5.09
CA GLY A 251 7.01 17.61 -5.80
C GLY A 251 6.80 16.42 -6.72
N ALA A 252 5.64 15.80 -6.58
CA ALA A 252 5.23 14.61 -7.30
C ALA A 252 3.83 14.78 -7.88
N ARG A 253 3.58 14.10 -9.00
CA ARG A 253 2.22 13.80 -9.43
C ARG A 253 1.81 12.47 -8.82
N LEU A 254 0.86 12.49 -7.89
CA LEU A 254 0.38 11.32 -7.17
C LEU A 254 -1.07 11.04 -7.54
N GLU A 255 -1.37 9.85 -8.02
CA GLU A 255 -2.75 9.42 -8.29
C GLU A 255 -3.28 8.58 -7.13
N ILE A 256 -4.49 8.88 -6.68
CA ILE A 256 -5.26 8.14 -5.71
C ILE A 256 -6.38 7.43 -6.46
N SER A 257 -6.46 6.11 -6.35
CA SER A 257 -7.49 5.32 -7.04
C SER A 257 -7.90 4.10 -6.23
N GLY A 258 -9.03 3.50 -6.57
CA GLY A 258 -9.43 2.21 -6.04
C GLY A 258 -10.93 2.12 -5.74
N PRO A 259 -11.41 0.94 -5.32
CA PRO A 259 -12.84 0.68 -5.12
C PRO A 259 -13.56 1.64 -4.17
N ALA A 260 -12.82 2.34 -3.30
CA ALA A 260 -13.38 3.36 -2.41
C ALA A 260 -13.89 4.60 -3.17
N LEU A 261 -13.25 4.95 -4.29
CA LEU A 261 -13.63 6.04 -5.20
C LEU A 261 -14.60 5.59 -6.30
N GLY A 262 -15.00 4.31 -6.31
CA GLY A 262 -15.83 3.76 -7.38
C GLY A 262 -15.05 3.62 -8.68
N GLY A 263 -15.56 4.20 -9.76
CA GLY A 263 -14.94 4.26 -11.09
C GLY A 263 -13.95 5.40 -11.30
N GLY A 264 -13.90 6.38 -10.39
CA GLY A 264 -13.10 7.60 -10.50
C GLY A 264 -11.70 7.53 -9.87
N SER A 265 -10.99 8.66 -9.92
CA SER A 265 -9.66 8.84 -9.32
C SER A 265 -9.41 10.29 -8.92
N VAL A 266 -8.42 10.51 -8.04
CA VAL A 266 -7.99 11.86 -7.64
C VAL A 266 -6.50 12.00 -7.91
N THR A 267 -6.10 13.03 -8.64
CA THR A 267 -4.69 13.34 -8.90
C THR A 267 -4.24 14.54 -8.08
N LEU A 268 -3.18 14.38 -7.30
CA LEU A 268 -2.49 15.48 -6.62
C LEU A 268 -1.31 15.91 -7.49
N ASP A 269 -1.28 17.18 -7.90
CA ASP A 269 -0.14 17.78 -8.60
C ASP A 269 0.77 18.53 -7.58
N ASP A 270 2.09 18.50 -7.81
CA ASP A 270 3.16 19.03 -6.92
C ASP A 270 3.20 18.50 -5.47
N PHE A 271 2.62 17.32 -5.22
CA PHE A 271 2.56 16.66 -3.92
C PHE A 271 3.94 16.37 -3.31
N LYS A 272 4.13 16.77 -2.05
CA LYS A 272 5.28 16.42 -1.21
C LYS A 272 4.81 15.56 -0.03
N ASN A 273 5.71 14.74 0.50
CA ASN A 273 5.34 13.81 1.56
C ASN A 273 4.92 14.56 2.83
N GLY A 274 3.67 14.36 3.25
CA GLY A 274 3.07 15.06 4.39
C GLY A 274 1.99 16.05 3.98
N ASP A 275 1.94 16.47 2.71
CA ASP A 275 0.92 17.39 2.21
C ASP A 275 -0.48 16.79 2.38
N LEU A 276 -1.46 17.63 2.67
CA LEU A 276 -2.86 17.25 2.91
C LEU A 276 -3.03 16.19 4.03
N GLY A 277 -2.06 16.09 4.94
CA GLY A 277 -1.99 15.06 5.98
C GLY A 277 -1.64 13.66 5.47
N ILE A 278 -1.18 13.52 4.22
CA ILE A 278 -0.86 12.23 3.60
C ILE A 278 0.64 11.94 3.74
N THR A 279 1.01 10.98 4.60
CA THR A 279 2.41 10.53 4.75
C THR A 279 2.65 9.15 4.13
N LEU A 280 3.25 9.11 2.96
CA LEU A 280 3.62 7.87 2.31
C LEU A 280 4.91 7.31 2.92
N ASP A 281 4.85 6.04 3.35
CA ASP A 281 6.00 5.34 3.93
C ASP A 281 7.04 5.07 2.84
N THR A 282 8.21 5.69 2.95
CA THR A 282 9.34 5.49 2.02
C THR A 282 10.30 4.40 2.48
N SER A 283 10.05 3.74 3.61
CA SER A 283 10.87 2.63 4.08
C SER A 283 10.76 1.48 3.05
N GLY A 284 11.82 1.26 2.27
CA GLY A 284 11.78 0.35 1.13
C GLY A 284 11.40 -1.07 1.54
N LEU A 285 10.29 -1.61 1.04
CA LEU A 285 9.94 -3.00 1.33
C LEU A 285 10.99 -3.95 0.77
N ILE A 286 11.27 -4.97 1.58
CA ILE A 286 11.97 -6.16 1.15
C ILE A 286 11.14 -7.39 1.47
N GLU A 287 11.32 -8.42 0.68
CA GLU A 287 10.77 -9.75 0.94
C GLU A 287 11.87 -10.80 0.82
N LEU A 288 11.87 -11.79 1.71
CA LEU A 288 12.83 -12.88 1.71
C LEU A 288 12.12 -14.18 1.39
N VAL A 289 12.49 -14.81 0.27
CA VAL A 289 11.85 -16.06 -0.20
C VAL A 289 12.89 -17.16 -0.35
N ALA A 290 12.53 -18.39 0.00
CA ALA A 290 13.32 -19.56 -0.35
C ALA A 290 13.16 -19.89 -1.84
N GLY A 291 14.27 -19.89 -2.58
CA GLY A 291 14.33 -20.12 -4.02
C GLY A 291 14.44 -18.84 -4.85
N THR A 292 14.12 -18.96 -6.13
CA THR A 292 14.08 -17.88 -7.13
C THR A 292 12.74 -17.89 -7.84
N GLY A 293 12.26 -16.73 -8.26
CA GLY A 293 10.98 -16.61 -8.94
C GLY A 293 10.66 -15.16 -9.31
N ALA A 294 9.38 -14.92 -9.62
CA ALA A 294 8.88 -13.56 -9.76
C ALA A 294 8.92 -12.87 -8.39
N ASN A 295 9.15 -11.56 -8.41
CA ASN A 295 9.13 -10.76 -7.22
C ASN A 295 7.72 -10.74 -6.61
N PRO A 296 7.48 -11.34 -5.42
CA PRO A 296 6.13 -11.47 -4.87
C PRO A 296 5.54 -10.12 -4.47
N ILE A 297 6.38 -9.17 -4.04
CA ILE A 297 6.00 -7.77 -3.78
C ILE A 297 5.69 -6.99 -5.07
N ASP A 298 5.74 -7.62 -6.26
CA ASP A 298 5.17 -7.01 -7.48
C ASP A 298 3.65 -7.18 -7.58
N SER A 299 3.05 -8.03 -6.73
CA SER A 299 1.61 -8.27 -6.71
C SER A 299 0.91 -7.30 -5.75
N PRO A 300 -0.16 -6.59 -6.17
CA PRO A 300 -0.82 -5.55 -5.38
C PRO A 300 -1.43 -6.08 -4.06
N ASP A 301 -1.87 -7.35 -4.04
CA ASP A 301 -2.46 -7.99 -2.87
C ASP A 301 -1.43 -8.71 -1.98
N TYR A 302 -0.14 -8.62 -2.32
CA TYR A 302 0.89 -9.32 -1.56
C TYR A 302 1.14 -8.64 -0.21
N GLN A 303 1.07 -9.42 0.86
CA GLN A 303 1.40 -8.98 2.21
C GLN A 303 2.67 -9.69 2.66
N PRO A 304 3.77 -8.95 2.93
CA PRO A 304 4.96 -9.51 3.55
C PRO A 304 4.62 -10.11 4.91
N GLN A 305 4.81 -11.42 5.07
CA GLN A 305 4.57 -12.12 6.34
C GLN A 305 5.77 -12.92 6.83
N GLY A 306 6.92 -12.78 6.15
CA GLY A 306 8.01 -13.72 6.31
C GLY A 306 7.64 -15.09 5.75
N GLY A 307 8.58 -16.02 5.80
CA GLY A 307 8.33 -17.38 5.34
C GLY A 307 8.94 -18.41 6.26
N GLN A 308 8.61 -19.67 5.99
CA GLN A 308 9.18 -20.80 6.68
C GLN A 308 9.76 -21.79 5.67
N THR A 309 10.92 -22.35 6.00
CA THR A 309 11.52 -23.38 5.18
C THR A 309 12.37 -24.36 5.97
N ARG A 310 12.70 -25.49 5.34
CA ARG A 310 13.61 -26.49 5.89
C ARG A 310 14.98 -26.40 5.28
N LEU A 311 16.00 -26.54 6.11
CA LEU A 311 17.39 -26.73 5.73
C LEU A 311 17.90 -27.97 6.46
N THR A 312 18.32 -28.98 5.71
CA THR A 312 18.87 -30.21 6.27
C THR A 312 20.34 -30.02 6.64
N GLU A 313 20.80 -30.76 7.63
CA GLU A 313 22.22 -30.85 8.00
C GLU A 313 23.13 -31.04 6.77
N GLY A 314 24.23 -30.27 6.70
CA GLY A 314 25.16 -30.27 5.57
C GLY A 314 24.60 -29.70 4.26
N GLY A 315 23.29 -29.42 4.22
CA GLY A 315 22.56 -28.95 3.06
C GLY A 315 22.68 -27.45 2.85
N ALA A 316 22.49 -27.04 1.59
CA ALA A 316 22.38 -25.64 1.21
C ALA A 316 21.02 -25.36 0.57
N ARG A 317 20.44 -24.19 0.87
CA ARG A 317 19.19 -23.74 0.27
C ARG A 317 19.34 -22.34 -0.29
N LEU A 318 18.78 -22.13 -1.47
CA LEU A 318 18.77 -20.84 -2.14
C LEU A 318 17.72 -19.94 -1.51
N PHE A 319 18.05 -18.66 -1.37
CA PHE A 319 17.17 -17.59 -0.92
C PHE A 319 17.33 -16.39 -1.85
N THR A 320 16.26 -15.65 -2.02
CA THR A 320 16.26 -14.37 -2.72
C THR A 320 15.63 -13.31 -1.84
N VAL A 321 16.36 -12.22 -1.61
CA VAL A 321 15.79 -10.98 -1.06
C VAL A 321 15.36 -10.14 -2.24
N TYR A 322 14.07 -9.91 -2.38
CA TYR A 322 13.50 -8.99 -3.34
C TYR A 322 13.36 -7.61 -2.71
N LEU A 323 13.57 -6.59 -3.53
CA LEU A 323 13.42 -5.20 -3.18
C LEU A 323 12.22 -4.65 -3.92
N ASN A 324 11.44 -3.81 -3.24
CA ASN A 324 10.37 -3.11 -3.93
C ASN A 324 10.95 -2.07 -4.88
N ALA A 325 12.11 -1.48 -4.58
CA ALA A 325 12.82 -0.51 -5.41
C ALA A 325 14.10 -1.11 -6.02
N PRO A 326 14.57 -0.62 -7.18
CA PRO A 326 15.96 -0.83 -7.58
C PRO A 326 16.91 -0.24 -6.53
N ALA A 327 17.97 -0.98 -6.20
CA ALA A 327 18.99 -0.54 -5.25
C ALA A 327 19.76 0.67 -5.76
N GLU A 328 20.20 1.54 -4.85
CA GLU A 328 21.08 2.68 -5.12
C GLU A 328 22.54 2.33 -4.84
N ALA A 329 23.46 3.21 -5.24
CA ALA A 329 24.88 3.02 -5.01
C ALA A 329 25.19 3.03 -3.51
N GLY A 330 25.76 1.92 -3.00
CA GLY A 330 26.12 1.78 -1.58
C GLY A 330 25.04 1.10 -0.72
N ASP A 331 23.90 0.73 -1.31
CA ASP A 331 22.88 -0.06 -0.63
C ASP A 331 23.39 -1.48 -0.34
N ARG A 332 22.99 -2.01 0.81
CA ARG A 332 23.40 -3.34 1.29
C ARG A 332 22.24 -4.12 1.88
N ILE A 333 22.23 -5.43 1.70
CA ILE A 333 21.38 -6.32 2.50
C ILE A 333 22.18 -6.84 3.68
N ARG A 334 21.75 -6.51 4.89
CA ARG A 334 22.27 -7.14 6.11
C ARG A 334 21.45 -8.40 6.40
N LEU A 335 22.10 -9.55 6.35
CA LEU A 335 21.55 -10.79 6.88
C LEU A 335 22.00 -10.98 8.31
N GLY A 336 21.08 -11.41 9.18
CA GLY A 336 21.38 -11.74 10.57
C GLY A 336 20.77 -13.07 10.97
N VAL A 337 21.44 -13.79 11.87
CA VAL A 337 20.93 -15.02 12.47
C VAL A 337 20.94 -14.88 13.98
N ASP A 338 19.87 -15.32 14.62
CA ASP A 338 19.69 -15.25 16.08
C ASP A 338 20.55 -16.26 16.85
N GLN A 339 20.89 -17.40 16.22
CA GLN A 339 21.73 -18.45 16.79
C GLN A 339 22.65 -19.08 15.73
N LEU A 340 23.62 -19.89 16.15
CA LEU A 340 24.46 -20.72 15.28
C LEU A 340 25.24 -19.97 14.17
N ALA A 341 25.58 -18.71 14.39
CA ALA A 341 26.37 -17.89 13.45
C ALA A 341 27.68 -18.55 12.97
N GLY A 342 28.28 -19.40 13.81
CA GLY A 342 29.49 -20.15 13.49
C GLY A 342 29.27 -21.36 12.57
N ALA A 343 28.07 -21.92 12.52
CA ALA A 343 27.69 -23.10 11.73
C ALA A 343 27.21 -22.73 10.32
N LEU A 344 26.51 -21.58 10.18
CA LEU A 344 25.95 -21.16 8.90
C LEU A 344 26.95 -20.39 8.04
N ARG A 345 26.89 -20.62 6.73
CA ARG A 345 27.63 -19.89 5.70
C ARG A 345 26.66 -19.30 4.69
N VAL A 346 27.00 -18.13 4.18
CA VAL A 346 26.33 -17.51 3.04
C VAL A 346 27.22 -17.64 1.83
N ILE A 347 26.67 -18.19 0.76
CA ILE A 347 27.34 -18.34 -0.52
C ILE A 347 26.72 -17.34 -1.50
N THR A 348 27.56 -16.48 -2.07
CA THR A 348 27.17 -15.52 -3.11
C THR A 348 28.16 -15.59 -4.26
N GLY A 349 27.70 -16.02 -5.43
CA GLY A 349 28.59 -16.28 -6.57
C GLY A 349 29.63 -17.33 -6.21
N ASP A 350 30.92 -16.95 -6.25
CA ASP A 350 32.10 -17.76 -5.91
C ASP A 350 32.60 -17.55 -4.47
N THR A 351 31.94 -16.68 -3.70
CA THR A 351 32.38 -16.34 -2.34
C THR A 351 31.58 -17.09 -1.28
N ILE A 352 32.29 -17.65 -0.29
CA ILE A 352 31.71 -18.25 0.91
C ILE A 352 32.08 -17.37 2.10
N ARG A 353 31.08 -16.91 2.84
CA ARG A 353 31.24 -16.00 3.97
C ARG A 353 30.54 -16.52 5.22
N SER A 354 31.08 -16.20 6.39
CA SER A 354 30.52 -16.57 7.70
C SER A 354 29.77 -15.39 8.31
N PHE A 355 28.77 -15.66 9.16
CA PHE A 355 28.13 -14.62 9.97
C PHE A 355 29.10 -14.15 11.08
N GLY A 356 29.79 -13.03 10.85
CA GLY A 356 30.63 -12.40 11.86
C GLY A 356 29.77 -11.71 12.92
N ASN A 357 29.93 -12.08 14.20
CA ASN A 357 29.08 -11.58 15.29
C ASN A 357 27.56 -11.76 15.02
N GLY A 358 27.16 -12.80 14.29
CA GLY A 358 25.75 -13.07 13.97
C GLY A 358 25.19 -12.35 12.76
N THR A 359 25.99 -11.53 12.04
CA THR A 359 25.52 -10.79 10.86
C THR A 359 26.50 -10.88 9.69
N ILE A 360 26.00 -10.59 8.49
CA ILE A 360 26.78 -10.44 7.27
C ILE A 360 26.10 -9.42 6.36
N GLU A 361 26.88 -8.63 5.63
CA GLU A 361 26.36 -7.65 4.67
C GLU A 361 26.69 -8.09 3.23
N LEU A 362 25.68 -8.00 2.36
CA LEU A 362 25.77 -8.28 0.93
C LEU A 362 25.57 -6.97 0.17
N ASP A 363 26.54 -6.61 -0.67
CA ASP A 363 26.47 -5.39 -1.48
C ASP A 363 25.48 -5.55 -2.63
N LEU A 364 24.67 -4.52 -2.85
CA LEU A 364 23.76 -4.44 -3.99
C LEU A 364 24.39 -3.60 -5.10
N GLN A 365 24.20 -4.02 -6.35
CA GLN A 365 24.57 -3.20 -7.50
C GLN A 365 23.47 -2.17 -7.78
N PRO A 366 23.81 -0.93 -8.19
CA PRO A 366 22.81 0.05 -8.60
C PRO A 366 21.86 -0.53 -9.66
N GLY A 367 20.55 -0.37 -9.46
CA GLY A 367 19.50 -0.91 -10.34
C GLY A 367 19.07 -2.35 -10.01
N GLN A 368 19.72 -3.03 -9.07
CA GLN A 368 19.37 -4.40 -8.67
C GLN A 368 18.07 -4.41 -7.85
N SER A 369 17.08 -5.21 -8.28
CA SER A 369 15.79 -5.36 -7.58
C SER A 369 15.67 -6.67 -6.79
N ALA A 370 16.69 -7.52 -6.83
CA ALA A 370 16.75 -8.75 -6.04
C ALA A 370 18.19 -9.22 -5.88
N ILE A 371 18.53 -9.80 -4.72
CA ILE A 371 19.80 -10.48 -4.49
C ILE A 371 19.56 -11.92 -4.05
N THR A 372 20.23 -12.85 -4.72
CA THR A 372 20.13 -14.28 -4.45
C THR A 372 21.40 -14.76 -3.76
N PHE A 373 21.23 -15.58 -2.72
CA PHE A 373 22.32 -16.22 -1.98
C PHE A 373 21.91 -17.63 -1.57
N ALA A 374 22.88 -18.51 -1.35
CA ALA A 374 22.59 -19.79 -0.69
C ALA A 374 22.99 -19.71 0.79
N LEU A 375 22.11 -20.19 1.66
CA LEU A 375 22.43 -20.44 3.06
C LEU A 375 22.83 -21.91 3.19
N TRP A 376 24.04 -22.15 3.67
CA TRP A 376 24.63 -23.48 3.82
C TRP A 376 24.92 -23.76 5.28
N ASP A 377 24.47 -24.91 5.77
CA ASP A 377 24.88 -25.41 7.07
C ASP A 377 26.16 -26.24 6.97
N LYS A 378 27.23 -25.77 7.61
CA LYS A 378 28.55 -26.39 7.54
C LYS A 378 28.81 -27.38 8.68
N ALA A 379 28.08 -27.28 9.79
CA ALA A 379 28.39 -28.05 11.00
C ALA A 379 27.34 -29.14 11.25
N PRO A 380 27.72 -30.23 11.94
CA PRO A 380 26.74 -31.20 12.37
C PRO A 380 25.69 -30.57 13.29
N ILE A 381 24.43 -30.95 13.14
CA ILE A 381 23.33 -30.46 13.98
C ILE A 381 23.01 -31.52 15.03
N ASP A 382 23.38 -31.30 16.31
CA ASP A 382 23.12 -32.27 17.39
C ASP A 382 21.61 -32.54 17.67
N ALA A 383 20.72 -31.65 17.19
CA ALA A 383 19.27 -31.77 17.31
C ALA A 383 18.54 -30.76 16.41
N SER A 384 17.45 -31.21 15.78
CA SER A 384 16.54 -30.39 14.98
C SER A 384 16.05 -29.17 15.77
N ARG A 385 16.06 -27.98 15.14
CA ARG A 385 15.68 -26.73 15.79
C ARG A 385 15.24 -25.67 14.78
N THR A 386 14.59 -24.62 15.26
CA THR A 386 14.27 -23.44 14.46
C THR A 386 15.28 -22.32 14.72
N LEU A 387 15.58 -21.56 13.68
CA LEU A 387 16.30 -20.30 13.78
C LEU A 387 15.62 -19.23 12.95
N THR A 388 15.94 -17.97 13.26
CA THR A 388 15.41 -16.81 12.53
C THR A 388 16.52 -16.24 11.65
N LEU A 389 16.33 -16.35 10.34
CA LEU A 389 17.10 -15.59 9.37
C LEU A 389 16.41 -14.24 9.16
N THR A 390 17.14 -13.17 9.45
CA THR A 390 16.68 -11.80 9.29
C THR A 390 17.35 -11.21 8.07
N ALA A 391 16.61 -10.46 7.26
CA ALA A 391 17.17 -9.62 6.21
C ALA A 391 16.74 -8.17 6.42
N SER A 392 17.68 -7.24 6.25
CA SER A 392 17.42 -5.79 6.36
C SER A 392 18.05 -5.01 5.22
N LEU A 393 17.33 -4.05 4.65
CA LEU A 393 17.84 -3.15 3.60
C LEU A 393 18.49 -1.93 4.25
N LEU A 394 19.82 -1.84 4.14
CA LEU A 394 20.60 -0.70 4.60
C LEU A 394 20.81 0.27 3.44
N ARG A 395 20.11 1.40 3.49
CA ARG A 395 20.29 2.50 2.54
C ARG A 395 21.48 3.37 2.95
N GLN A 396 22.24 3.88 1.98
CA GLN A 396 23.37 4.76 2.26
C GLN A 396 22.91 6.05 2.97
N GLY A 397 23.47 6.35 4.14
CA GLY A 397 23.14 7.56 4.92
C GLY A 397 21.85 7.49 5.75
N ALA A 398 21.07 6.40 5.64
CA ALA A 398 19.90 6.17 6.47
C ALA A 398 20.28 5.56 7.83
N ASP A 399 19.41 5.75 8.83
CA ASP A 399 19.55 5.11 10.14
C ASP A 399 19.39 3.58 10.01
N PRO A 400 20.41 2.77 10.34
CA PRO A 400 20.32 1.32 10.30
C PRO A 400 19.27 0.73 11.25
N ALA A 401 18.88 1.44 12.31
CA ALA A 401 17.87 0.97 13.26
C ALA A 401 16.44 1.05 12.70
N ALA A 402 16.19 1.96 11.75
CA ALA A 402 14.93 2.11 11.04
C ALA A 402 14.89 1.34 9.72
N ALA A 403 15.91 0.50 9.45
CA ALA A 403 16.00 -0.25 8.21
C ALA A 403 14.84 -1.25 8.07
N PRO A 404 14.18 -1.31 6.90
CA PRO A 404 13.18 -2.34 6.59
C PRO A 404 13.75 -3.73 6.88
N ARG A 405 12.98 -4.56 7.61
CA ARG A 405 13.41 -5.86 8.11
C ARG A 405 12.33 -6.91 7.87
N ILE A 406 12.75 -8.09 7.42
CA ILE A 406 11.89 -9.28 7.28
C ILE A 406 12.53 -10.46 8.01
N ASP A 407 11.70 -11.21 8.73
CA ASP A 407 12.11 -12.40 9.47
C ASP A 407 11.65 -13.65 8.75
N TYR A 408 12.53 -14.64 8.67
CA TYR A 408 12.30 -15.89 7.97
C TYR A 408 12.68 -17.05 8.88
N THR A 409 11.72 -17.93 9.14
CA THR A 409 11.91 -19.09 10.01
C THR A 409 12.57 -20.21 9.23
N ILE A 410 13.70 -20.70 9.72
CA ILE A 410 14.39 -21.87 9.15
C ILE A 410 14.30 -23.00 10.16
N GLU A 411 13.64 -24.08 9.77
CA GLU A 411 13.73 -25.38 10.43
C GLU A 411 15.03 -26.05 10.00
N LEU A 412 16.02 -26.06 10.88
CA LEU A 412 17.18 -26.92 10.76
C LEU A 412 16.76 -28.34 11.14
N GLU A 413 16.79 -29.23 10.15
CA GLU A 413 16.49 -30.65 10.33
C GLU A 413 17.81 -31.39 10.57
N ASP A 414 17.99 -31.87 11.80
CA ASP A 414 18.97 -32.89 12.15
C ASP A 414 18.52 -34.19 11.46
N LEU A 415 19.34 -34.66 10.52
CA LEU A 415 19.17 -35.95 9.91
C LEU A 415 19.76 -36.97 10.88
N GLN A 416 19.08 -37.20 12.02
CA GLN A 416 19.48 -38.07 13.13
C GLN A 416 20.82 -38.76 12.88
N ASP A 417 21.89 -38.24 13.47
CA ASP A 417 23.16 -38.94 13.51
C ASP A 417 22.90 -40.40 13.96
N PRO A 418 23.22 -41.42 13.12
CA PRO A 418 23.12 -42.82 13.51
C PRO A 418 23.99 -43.17 14.73
N ALA A 419 24.75 -42.23 15.27
CA ALA A 419 25.32 -42.32 16.61
C ALA A 419 24.29 -42.64 17.71
N THR A 420 22.99 -42.40 17.50
CA THR A 420 21.93 -42.93 18.38
C THR A 420 21.02 -43.98 17.75
N ALA A 421 21.11 -44.19 16.43
CA ALA A 421 20.48 -45.32 15.73
C ALA A 421 21.53 -46.37 15.34
N SER A 422 22.23 -46.96 16.32
CA SER A 422 23.02 -48.19 16.15
C SER A 422 23.87 -48.31 14.87
N GLY A 423 24.53 -47.25 14.39
CA GLY A 423 25.47 -47.33 13.26
C GLY A 423 24.89 -47.91 11.95
N PRO A 424 25.72 -48.13 10.91
CA PRO A 424 25.34 -49.04 9.83
C PRO A 424 24.95 -50.38 10.44
N THR A 425 23.72 -50.85 10.22
CA THR A 425 23.37 -52.23 10.57
C THR A 425 24.03 -53.27 9.65
N GLY A 426 24.79 -52.79 8.64
CA GLY A 426 25.58 -53.57 7.70
C GLY A 426 27.08 -53.59 8.02
N ASN A 427 27.91 -53.65 6.99
CA ASN A 427 29.34 -53.94 7.10
C ASN A 427 30.17 -52.65 7.16
N THR A 428 31.32 -52.72 7.82
CA THR A 428 32.37 -51.70 7.68
C THR A 428 33.36 -52.18 6.63
N ILE A 429 33.53 -51.41 5.57
CA ILE A 429 34.45 -51.72 4.47
C ILE A 429 35.57 -50.68 4.47
N LEU A 430 36.81 -51.16 4.63
CA LEU A 430 37.99 -50.32 4.78
C LEU A 430 38.87 -50.42 3.53
N GLY A 431 39.29 -49.28 2.99
CA GLY A 431 40.39 -49.16 2.05
C GLY A 431 41.73 -48.96 2.76
N ASP A 432 42.77 -48.61 1.99
CA ASP A 432 44.16 -48.55 2.44
C ASP A 432 44.65 -49.84 3.09
N GLN A 433 44.27 -51.00 2.55
CA GLN A 433 44.61 -52.31 3.10
C GLN A 433 45.48 -53.18 2.20
N GLU A 434 46.67 -53.60 2.62
CA GLU A 434 47.48 -54.56 1.85
C GLU A 434 46.69 -55.84 1.49
N PRO A 435 46.62 -56.25 0.21
CA PRO A 435 45.80 -57.36 -0.20
C PRO A 435 46.44 -58.69 0.20
N LEU A 436 45.64 -59.59 0.78
CA LEU A 436 46.02 -60.99 0.95
C LEU A 436 46.30 -61.60 -0.43
N ARG A 437 47.39 -62.37 -0.52
CA ARG A 437 47.74 -63.11 -1.72
C ARG A 437 47.64 -64.61 -1.51
N ASP A 438 47.13 -65.33 -2.51
CA ASP A 438 47.10 -66.79 -2.50
C ASP A 438 48.52 -67.39 -2.70
N ALA A 439 48.64 -68.71 -2.65
CA ALA A 439 49.92 -69.41 -2.83
C ALA A 439 50.59 -69.16 -4.20
N ASN A 440 49.86 -68.60 -5.17
CA ASN A 440 50.34 -68.25 -6.51
C ASN A 440 50.59 -66.75 -6.67
N GLY A 441 50.40 -65.94 -5.62
CA GLY A 441 50.63 -64.50 -5.61
C GLY A 441 49.46 -63.66 -6.11
N HIS A 442 48.30 -64.26 -6.39
CA HIS A 442 47.11 -63.52 -6.83
C HIS A 442 46.41 -62.85 -5.65
N ILE A 443 45.86 -61.66 -5.88
CA ILE A 443 45.05 -60.93 -4.88
C ILE A 443 43.78 -61.72 -4.60
N VAL A 444 43.48 -61.88 -3.31
CA VAL A 444 42.25 -62.54 -2.85
C VAL A 444 41.20 -61.48 -2.55
N HIS A 445 39.96 -61.74 -3.01
CA HIS A 445 38.80 -60.91 -2.77
C HIS A 445 37.76 -61.67 -1.92
N ASP A 446 36.95 -60.92 -1.16
CA ASP A 446 35.81 -61.43 -0.43
C ASP A 446 34.61 -61.74 -1.36
N ALA A 447 33.50 -62.17 -0.78
CA ALA A 447 32.28 -62.49 -1.52
C ALA A 447 31.62 -61.27 -2.19
N TRP A 448 32.06 -60.06 -1.84
CA TRP A 448 31.58 -58.78 -2.34
C TRP A 448 32.53 -58.18 -3.38
N GLY A 449 33.68 -58.80 -3.64
CA GLY A 449 34.67 -58.32 -4.59
C GLY A 449 35.65 -57.30 -4.00
N ASN A 450 35.58 -57.02 -2.70
CA ASN A 450 36.58 -56.23 -1.99
C ASN A 450 37.80 -57.08 -1.70
N ILE A 451 38.98 -56.46 -1.60
CA ILE A 451 40.18 -57.19 -1.23
C ILE A 451 40.07 -57.74 0.20
N ILE A 452 40.63 -58.91 0.46
CA ILE A 452 40.78 -59.42 1.83
C ILE A 452 42.08 -58.85 2.41
N PRO A 453 42.05 -58.08 3.51
CA PRO A 453 43.22 -57.37 4.01
C PRO A 453 44.16 -58.26 4.84
N VAL A 454 45.47 -57.96 4.83
CA VAL A 454 46.47 -58.50 5.77
C VAL A 454 47.17 -57.45 6.62
N GLY A 455 47.01 -56.16 6.30
CA GLY A 455 47.64 -55.02 7.00
C GLY A 455 47.26 -53.70 6.34
N GLY A 456 47.74 -52.56 6.89
CA GLY A 456 47.48 -51.23 6.34
C GLY A 456 48.52 -50.78 5.30
N ALA A 457 48.07 -50.15 4.23
CA ALA A 457 48.87 -49.60 3.13
C ALA A 457 48.37 -48.18 2.79
N PRO A 458 48.77 -47.15 3.57
CA PRO A 458 48.24 -45.79 3.43
C PRO A 458 48.54 -45.17 2.07
N GLY A 459 47.54 -44.56 1.44
CA GLY A 459 47.70 -43.85 0.17
C GLY A 459 47.54 -44.74 -1.07
N ARG A 460 46.96 -45.92 -0.94
CA ARG A 460 46.83 -46.88 -2.04
C ARG A 460 45.42 -46.84 -2.61
N ALA A 461 45.32 -46.34 -3.84
CA ALA A 461 44.12 -46.42 -4.67
C ALA A 461 43.44 -47.81 -4.62
N ASP A 462 42.19 -47.80 -4.19
CA ASP A 462 41.34 -48.95 -3.94
C ASP A 462 40.14 -49.03 -4.87
N THR A 463 39.58 -50.24 -4.99
CA THR A 463 38.26 -50.42 -5.60
C THR A 463 37.37 -51.13 -4.60
N ILE A 464 36.39 -50.40 -4.11
CA ILE A 464 35.50 -50.80 -3.03
C ILE A 464 34.09 -51.00 -3.59
N TYR A 465 33.41 -52.03 -3.12
CA TYR A 465 32.06 -52.41 -3.48
C TYR A 465 31.19 -52.48 -2.23
N ASP A 466 30.03 -51.85 -2.30
CA ASP A 466 28.97 -51.97 -1.29
C ASP A 466 28.44 -53.40 -1.16
N THR A 467 27.60 -53.59 -0.15
CA THR A 467 26.72 -54.74 0.02
C THR A 467 25.27 -54.29 -0.13
N PRO A 468 24.28 -55.21 -0.13
CA PRO A 468 22.87 -54.84 -0.14
C PRO A 468 22.32 -54.24 1.18
N LEU A 469 23.18 -53.99 2.16
CA LEU A 469 22.82 -53.43 3.47
C LEU A 469 23.36 -52.00 3.58
N ALA A 470 22.91 -51.25 4.59
CA ALA A 470 23.52 -49.96 4.92
C ALA A 470 24.95 -50.17 5.42
N ASP A 471 25.95 -49.76 4.62
CA ASP A 471 27.36 -49.95 4.92
C ASP A 471 28.04 -48.64 5.37
N LEU A 472 29.14 -48.77 6.12
CA LEU A 472 30.11 -47.69 6.34
C LEU A 472 31.37 -48.00 5.54
N ILE A 473 31.66 -47.16 4.57
CA ILE A 473 32.82 -47.28 3.70
C ILE A 473 33.83 -46.19 4.06
N GLN A 474 35.06 -46.59 4.36
CA GLN A 474 36.17 -45.68 4.65
C GLN A 474 37.31 -45.98 3.67
N ALA A 475 37.42 -45.21 2.60
CA ALA A 475 38.34 -45.50 1.49
C ALA A 475 39.80 -45.24 1.86
N GLY A 476 40.07 -44.21 2.65
CA GLY A 476 41.41 -43.97 3.19
C GLY A 476 42.14 -42.92 2.36
N GLY A 477 43.32 -43.22 1.83
CA GLY A 477 44.09 -42.31 1.00
C GLY A 477 44.43 -42.92 -0.36
N GLY A 478 44.72 -42.08 -1.34
CA GLY A 478 44.88 -42.49 -2.73
C GLY A 478 43.63 -42.16 -3.54
N ASP A 479 43.67 -42.42 -4.85
CA ASP A 479 42.54 -42.11 -5.73
C ASP A 479 41.62 -43.34 -5.79
N ASP A 480 40.59 -43.36 -4.94
CA ASP A 480 39.77 -44.55 -4.72
C ASP A 480 38.56 -44.63 -5.64
N LEU A 481 38.07 -45.85 -5.89
CA LEU A 481 36.86 -46.12 -6.66
C LEU A 481 35.84 -46.87 -5.81
N VAL A 482 34.76 -46.20 -5.40
CA VAL A 482 33.69 -46.77 -4.58
C VAL A 482 32.44 -47.04 -5.43
N ARG A 483 31.97 -48.29 -5.42
CA ARG A 483 30.87 -48.78 -6.26
C ARG A 483 29.67 -49.17 -5.40
N LEU A 484 28.59 -48.39 -5.52
CA LEU A 484 27.40 -48.36 -4.67
C LEU A 484 26.16 -48.89 -5.40
N PHE A 485 26.26 -50.07 -6.03
CA PHE A 485 25.21 -50.58 -6.93
C PHE A 485 24.29 -51.61 -6.28
N ARG A 486 24.60 -52.06 -5.07
CA ARG A 486 23.91 -53.17 -4.41
C ARG A 486 22.84 -52.70 -3.43
N GLY A 487 22.82 -51.39 -3.15
CA GLY A 487 21.73 -50.69 -2.47
C GLY A 487 21.84 -50.78 -0.95
N GLY A 488 21.21 -49.86 -0.25
CA GLY A 488 21.50 -49.63 1.17
C GLY A 488 21.53 -48.13 1.43
N GLU A 489 21.47 -47.72 2.69
CA GLU A 489 21.77 -46.34 3.07
C GLU A 489 23.24 -46.27 3.48
N ASP A 490 24.11 -46.12 2.49
CA ASP A 490 25.56 -46.20 2.68
C ASP A 490 26.14 -44.85 3.11
N VAL A 491 27.06 -44.89 4.06
CA VAL A 491 27.89 -43.75 4.46
C VAL A 491 29.28 -43.98 3.88
N VAL A 492 29.75 -43.04 3.05
CA VAL A 492 31.09 -43.13 2.44
C VAL A 492 31.95 -41.96 2.88
N ASP A 493 33.11 -42.29 3.46
CA ASP A 493 34.23 -41.39 3.65
C ASP A 493 35.31 -41.73 2.62
N GLY A 494 35.48 -40.87 1.61
CA GLY A 494 36.52 -41.02 0.58
C GLY A 494 37.93 -40.80 1.12
N GLY A 495 38.06 -40.04 2.22
CA GLY A 495 39.35 -39.69 2.79
C GLY A 495 40.17 -38.78 1.86
N ALA A 496 41.42 -39.13 1.56
CA ALA A 496 42.41 -38.26 0.94
C ALA A 496 42.84 -38.71 -0.46
N GLY A 497 42.36 -38.05 -1.50
CA GLY A 497 42.75 -38.28 -2.90
C GLY A 497 41.64 -37.84 -3.84
N ASP A 498 41.77 -38.17 -5.13
CA ASP A 498 40.72 -37.92 -6.12
C ASP A 498 39.79 -39.13 -6.25
N ASP A 499 38.79 -39.21 -5.37
CA ASP A 499 37.90 -40.37 -5.28
C ASP A 499 36.73 -40.35 -6.27
N THR A 500 36.37 -41.52 -6.77
CA THR A 500 35.28 -41.74 -7.72
C THR A 500 34.18 -42.62 -7.10
N LEU A 501 32.95 -42.10 -7.07
CA LEU A 501 31.76 -42.82 -6.61
C LEU A 501 30.87 -43.22 -7.80
N ILE A 502 30.49 -44.48 -7.93
CA ILE A 502 29.63 -44.96 -9.03
C ILE A 502 28.49 -45.83 -8.49
N GLY A 503 27.25 -45.53 -8.88
CA GLY A 503 26.08 -46.39 -8.60
C GLY A 503 25.10 -45.85 -7.57
N ALA A 504 25.48 -44.83 -6.81
CA ALA A 504 24.56 -44.16 -5.89
C ALA A 504 23.52 -43.31 -6.62
N ILE A 505 22.29 -43.28 -6.09
CA ILE A 505 21.47 -42.05 -6.19
C ILE A 505 22.14 -41.04 -5.26
N LEU A 506 23.12 -40.34 -5.83
CA LEU A 506 23.78 -39.22 -5.22
C LEU A 506 22.72 -38.15 -4.89
N ARG A 507 22.27 -38.09 -3.63
CA ARG A 507 21.68 -36.85 -3.10
C ARG A 507 22.82 -35.85 -2.97
N LEU A 508 23.14 -35.19 -4.08
CA LEU A 508 24.16 -34.13 -4.13
C LEU A 508 23.63 -32.88 -3.42
N SER A 509 23.90 -32.80 -2.12
CA SER A 509 24.03 -31.52 -1.43
C SER A 509 25.44 -30.97 -1.67
N GLY A 510 25.57 -30.04 -2.61
CA GLY A 510 26.76 -29.20 -2.80
C GLY A 510 28.00 -29.86 -3.42
N LEU A 511 28.11 -29.82 -4.75
CA LEU A 511 29.41 -29.74 -5.42
C LEU A 511 29.43 -28.52 -6.34
N ALA A 512 30.40 -27.63 -6.09
CA ALA A 512 30.81 -26.59 -6.99
C ALA A 512 31.69 -27.19 -8.09
N SER A 513 31.43 -26.76 -9.33
CA SER A 513 32.13 -27.08 -10.59
C SER A 513 31.92 -28.48 -11.17
N MET A 514 31.03 -28.57 -12.17
CA MET A 514 31.39 -29.26 -13.40
C MET A 514 31.97 -28.21 -14.35
N ALA A 515 33.23 -28.41 -14.75
CA ALA A 515 33.70 -27.84 -16.00
C ALA A 515 32.86 -28.41 -17.16
N ALA A 516 32.64 -27.56 -18.17
CA ALA A 516 31.71 -27.71 -19.30
C ALA A 516 31.45 -29.14 -19.82
#